data_AF-A0A6B0QSI6-F1
#
_entry.id   AF-A0A6B0QSI6-F1
#
_cell.length_a   1.000
_cell.length_b   1.000
_cell.length_c   1.000
_cell.angle_alpha   90.00
_cell.angle_beta   90.00
_cell.angle_gamma   90.00
#
_symmetry.space_group_name_H-M   'P 1'
#
loop_
_entity.id
_entity.type
_entity.pdbx_description
1 polymer ?
#
loop_
_entity_poly.entity_id
_entity_poly.type
_entity_poly.pdbx_seq_one_letter_code
_entity_poly.pdbx_strand_id
1 'polypeptide(L)'
;MNVGVAHSEVNPNTRVMNSRGMWLTYALGVGLLHIVLLSIPFFSVPVAWTLTNVIHNLGMYVFLHAVKGTPFETPDQENIKYRQNLTVKTSFHFSQTYGDNITCSSVCQDILECTNILYIYILTFVSTDIFWQVSIRIYLKRLKFFSTDFRDRILPLIQAFCSFLYFSPSNSIIILFFDSFKPLIKQLMLMKHNSTYEKQDSSVTQVERGITHTVNMLILNKTAGVFFKPSRRKIYAFLGSFHFHPGKLFLHKLVLGIETSCDDTAAAVVDEAGNVLGEAIHSQTEVHLKTGGIIPPVAQQLHRENIQRIVQEALSASEVSPSELSAIATTIKPGLALSLGVGLSFSLQLVDQFKKPFIPIHHMEAHALTIRLTNKVEFPFLVLLISGGHCLLALVRGVSDFLLLGKSLDIAPGDMLDKVARRLSLIKHPECSTMSGGKAIEHLAKQGNRLHFDFQPPMQRAKNCDFSFSGLQHVIDKMIMQKEKEEGIEQGQVLSSAADIAAAAQHTVACHIAKRTHRALLFCKQRGFLRQSNTVLVVSGGVASNLYIRKALEIVTSATQCTLLCPPPRLCTDNGVMIAWNGVERLRAGLGILHNTEGIRYEPKCPLGVDISKEVGEAAIKVPRLKMKI
;
A
#
# COMPACT_ATOMS: atom_id res chain seq x y z
N MET A 1 8.34 -11.15 19.54
CA MET A 1 7.87 -12.02 18.44
C MET A 1 6.87 -13.01 19.02
N ASN A 2 5.60 -12.85 18.69
CA ASN A 2 4.54 -13.86 18.82
C ASN A 2 3.54 -13.48 17.73
N VAL A 3 3.73 -14.05 16.54
CA VAL A 3 2.76 -13.93 15.46
C VAL A 3 1.68 -14.96 15.79
N GLY A 4 0.52 -14.50 16.22
CA GLY A 4 -0.62 -15.36 16.48
C GLY A 4 -1.04 -16.02 15.18
N VAL A 5 -0.74 -17.31 15.03
CA VAL A 5 -1.32 -18.14 13.98
C VAL A 5 -2.71 -18.53 14.48
N ALA A 6 -3.73 -18.14 13.73
CA ALA A 6 -5.09 -18.59 13.98
C ALA A 6 -5.13 -20.12 13.98
N HIS A 7 -5.65 -20.71 15.05
CA HIS A 7 -6.03 -22.12 15.04
C HIS A 7 -7.24 -22.26 14.11
N SER A 8 -7.02 -22.62 12.84
CA SER A 8 -8.11 -23.13 12.01
C SER A 8 -8.37 -24.57 12.44
N GLU A 9 -9.51 -24.84 13.07
CA GLU A 9 -9.96 -26.20 13.39
C GLU A 9 -10.34 -27.03 12.13
N VAL A 10 -10.13 -26.50 10.93
CA VAL A 10 -10.59 -27.11 9.66
C VAL A 10 -9.49 -27.93 8.96
N ASN A 11 -8.33 -28.13 9.57
CA ASN A 11 -7.29 -28.99 8.99
C ASN A 11 -6.69 -29.94 10.04
N PRO A 12 -7.04 -31.24 10.03
CA PRO A 12 -6.52 -32.21 11.00
C PRO A 12 -4.99 -32.30 11.00
N ASN A 13 -4.31 -31.92 9.90
CA ASN A 13 -2.84 -31.93 9.79
C ASN A 13 -2.17 -30.80 10.58
N THR A 14 -2.89 -29.71 10.91
CA THR A 14 -2.33 -28.59 11.70
C THR A 14 -2.08 -28.95 13.16
N ARG A 15 -2.81 -29.93 13.71
CA ARG A 15 -2.60 -30.43 15.08
C ARG A 15 -1.27 -31.17 15.19
N VAL A 16 -0.86 -31.86 14.13
CA VAL A 16 0.41 -32.59 14.06
C VAL A 16 1.58 -31.59 13.97
N MET A 17 1.45 -30.52 13.18
CA MET A 17 2.46 -29.44 13.04
C MET A 17 2.76 -28.67 14.34
N ASN A 18 1.76 -28.50 15.19
CA ASN A 18 1.91 -27.80 16.47
C ASN A 18 2.26 -28.74 17.64
N SER A 19 2.47 -30.04 17.37
CA SER A 19 2.98 -30.95 18.40
C SER A 19 4.42 -30.57 18.72
N ARG A 20 4.72 -30.40 20.03
CA ARG A 20 6.04 -29.93 20.51
C ARG A 20 7.21 -30.82 20.07
N GLY A 21 6.95 -32.05 19.61
CA GLY A 21 7.97 -33.01 19.17
C GLY A 21 8.29 -32.99 17.68
N MET A 22 7.38 -32.57 16.80
CA MET A 22 7.55 -32.77 15.35
C MET A 22 8.78 -32.06 14.79
N TRP A 23 8.98 -30.78 15.12
CA TRP A 23 10.12 -30.01 14.62
C TRP A 23 11.46 -30.52 15.14
N LEU A 24 11.47 -31.06 16.37
CA LEU A 24 12.66 -31.69 16.94
C LEU A 24 12.98 -33.01 16.22
N THR A 25 11.97 -33.86 15.99
CA THR A 25 12.13 -35.10 15.23
C THR A 25 12.60 -34.82 13.80
N TYR A 26 12.05 -33.79 13.16
CA TYR A 26 12.45 -33.36 11.82
C TYR A 26 13.92 -32.92 11.77
N ALA A 27 14.34 -32.05 12.70
CA ALA A 27 15.72 -31.58 12.78
C ALA A 27 16.71 -32.72 13.03
N LEU A 28 16.37 -33.65 13.93
CA LEU A 28 17.16 -34.86 14.17
C LEU A 28 17.23 -35.77 12.94
N GLY A 29 16.13 -35.89 12.19
CA GLY A 29 16.09 -36.66 10.93
C GLY A 29 17.01 -36.09 9.85
N VAL A 30 17.01 -34.76 9.66
CA VAL A 30 17.93 -34.09 8.70
C VAL A 30 19.39 -34.24 9.16
N GLY A 31 19.66 -34.13 10.46
CA GLY A 31 21.00 -34.35 11.02
C GLY A 31 21.50 -35.78 10.82
N LEU A 32 20.64 -36.78 11.08
CA LEU A 32 20.98 -38.19 10.86
C LEU A 32 21.21 -38.49 9.38
N LEU A 33 20.36 -37.96 8.49
CA LEU A 33 20.55 -38.07 7.05
C LEU A 33 21.92 -37.54 6.62
N HIS A 34 22.34 -36.39 7.15
CA HIS A 34 23.65 -35.82 6.85
C HIS A 34 24.80 -36.72 7.31
N ILE A 35 24.71 -37.29 8.51
CA ILE A 35 25.71 -38.22 9.05
C ILE A 35 25.78 -39.51 8.22
N VAL A 36 24.63 -40.05 7.80
CA VAL A 36 24.57 -41.24 6.93
C VAL A 36 25.23 -40.94 5.58
N LEU A 37 24.92 -39.79 4.96
CA LEU A 37 25.52 -39.39 3.69
C LEU A 37 27.04 -39.19 3.81
N LEU A 38 27.53 -38.66 4.93
CA LEU A 38 28.97 -38.55 5.21
C LEU A 38 29.65 -39.90 5.48
N SER A 39 28.89 -40.92 5.86
CA SER A 39 29.40 -42.27 6.11
C SER A 39 29.55 -43.10 4.83
N ILE A 40 29.06 -42.60 3.69
CA ILE A 40 29.19 -43.26 2.38
C ILE A 40 30.55 -42.86 1.78
N PRO A 41 31.49 -43.79 1.56
CA PRO A 41 32.87 -43.49 1.17
C PRO A 41 33.00 -42.84 -0.21
N PHE A 42 31.96 -42.87 -1.03
CA PHE A 42 31.92 -42.26 -2.36
C PHE A 42 31.46 -40.79 -2.35
N PHE A 43 30.93 -40.28 -1.23
CA PHE A 43 30.47 -38.89 -1.15
C PHE A 43 31.51 -38.01 -0.48
N SER A 44 31.94 -36.96 -1.19
CA SER A 44 32.71 -35.88 -0.60
C SER A 44 31.81 -35.02 0.30
N VAL A 45 32.41 -34.32 1.27
CA VAL A 45 31.67 -33.43 2.19
C VAL A 45 30.75 -32.43 1.46
N PRO A 46 31.18 -31.76 0.37
CA PRO A 46 30.30 -30.86 -0.39
C PRO A 46 29.11 -31.59 -1.05
N VAL A 47 29.32 -32.83 -1.51
CA VAL A 47 28.28 -33.64 -2.15
C VAL A 47 27.26 -34.09 -1.11
N ALA A 48 27.71 -34.58 0.05
CA ALA A 48 26.82 -34.93 1.16
C ALA A 48 25.98 -33.74 1.64
N TRP A 49 26.59 -32.54 1.72
CA TRP A 49 25.89 -31.31 2.07
C TRP A 49 24.83 -30.92 1.04
N THR A 50 25.18 -30.99 -0.25
CA THR A 50 24.27 -30.68 -1.36
C THR A 50 23.08 -31.63 -1.38
N LEU A 51 23.33 -32.93 -1.26
CA LEU A 51 22.28 -33.96 -1.18
C LEU A 51 21.37 -33.76 0.02
N THR A 52 21.93 -33.44 1.19
CA THR A 52 21.14 -33.16 2.40
C THR A 52 20.19 -31.99 2.18
N ASN A 53 20.67 -30.91 1.56
CA ASN A 53 19.84 -29.73 1.27
C ASN A 53 18.75 -30.02 0.22
N VAL A 54 19.08 -30.77 -0.83
CA VAL A 54 18.09 -31.17 -1.85
C VAL A 54 16.99 -32.01 -1.23
N ILE A 55 17.35 -33.01 -0.42
CA ILE A 55 16.39 -33.91 0.25
C ILE A 55 15.57 -33.13 1.30
N HIS A 56 16.21 -32.24 2.07
CA HIS A 56 15.53 -31.35 3.02
C HIS A 56 14.48 -30.49 2.32
N ASN A 57 14.85 -29.80 1.24
CA ASN A 57 13.96 -28.92 0.50
C ASN A 57 12.80 -29.67 -0.16
N LEU A 58 13.07 -30.84 -0.76
CA LEU A 58 12.03 -31.69 -1.33
C LEU A 58 11.08 -32.21 -0.25
N GLY A 59 11.62 -32.63 0.90
CA GLY A 59 10.83 -33.06 2.05
C GLY A 59 9.95 -31.94 2.59
N MET A 60 10.47 -30.72 2.73
CA MET A 60 9.69 -29.55 3.16
C MET A 60 8.61 -29.17 2.14
N TYR A 61 8.91 -29.25 0.85
CA TYR A 61 7.94 -28.97 -0.21
C TYR A 61 6.76 -29.95 -0.15
N VAL A 62 7.03 -31.26 -0.10
CA VAL A 62 6.00 -32.30 0.03
C VAL A 62 5.23 -32.15 1.33
N PHE A 63 5.93 -31.89 2.45
CA PHE A 63 5.31 -31.72 3.76
C PHE A 63 4.36 -30.52 3.81
N LEU A 64 4.78 -29.35 3.31
CA LEU A 64 3.94 -28.15 3.28
C LEU A 64 2.75 -28.28 2.33
N HIS A 65 2.90 -29.01 1.22
CA HIS A 65 1.79 -29.30 0.31
C HIS A 65 0.80 -30.32 0.87
N ALA A 66 1.28 -31.38 1.53
CA ALA A 66 0.43 -32.35 2.22
C ALA A 66 -0.35 -31.70 3.37
N VAL A 67 0.28 -30.75 4.07
CA VAL A 67 -0.37 -29.93 5.10
C VAL A 67 -1.41 -28.99 4.50
N LYS A 68 -1.17 -28.35 3.35
CA LYS A 68 -2.11 -27.40 2.75
C LYS A 68 -3.43 -28.03 2.27
N GLY A 69 -3.49 -29.36 2.15
CA GLY A 69 -4.66 -30.08 1.64
C GLY A 69 -4.80 -29.93 0.12
N THR A 70 -4.97 -31.05 -0.58
CA THR A 70 -5.49 -31.08 -1.94
C THR A 70 -6.91 -30.48 -1.97
N PRO A 71 -7.38 -29.92 -3.10
CA PRO A 71 -8.64 -29.18 -3.13
C PRO A 71 -9.79 -30.12 -2.79
N PHE A 72 -10.38 -29.93 -1.62
CA PHE A 72 -11.69 -30.50 -1.33
C PHE A 72 -12.71 -29.71 -2.15
N GLU A 73 -13.45 -30.41 -2.99
CA GLU A 73 -14.68 -29.92 -3.59
C GLU A 73 -15.60 -29.39 -2.48
N THR A 74 -15.92 -28.11 -2.53
CA THR A 74 -16.99 -27.53 -1.72
C THR A 74 -18.34 -28.06 -2.24
N PRO A 75 -19.31 -28.42 -1.39
CA PRO A 75 -20.62 -28.97 -1.80
C PRO A 75 -21.43 -28.11 -2.78
N ASP A 76 -21.04 -26.86 -3.02
CA ASP A 76 -21.72 -25.95 -3.94
C ASP A 76 -21.36 -26.17 -5.43
N GLN A 77 -20.42 -27.07 -5.76
CA GLN A 77 -20.09 -27.39 -7.17
C GLN A 77 -21.03 -28.41 -7.84
N GLU A 78 -21.88 -29.13 -7.09
CA GLU A 78 -22.87 -30.05 -7.68
C GLU A 78 -24.02 -29.31 -8.38
N ASN A 79 -24.38 -28.11 -7.93
CA ASN A 79 -25.49 -27.35 -8.52
C ASN A 79 -25.13 -26.61 -9.82
N ILE A 80 -23.85 -26.51 -10.17
CA ILE A 80 -23.41 -25.89 -11.44
C ILE A 80 -23.31 -26.94 -12.56
N LYS A 81 -23.05 -28.22 -12.23
CA LYS A 81 -23.03 -29.33 -13.21
C LYS A 81 -24.43 -29.74 -13.70
N TYR A 82 -25.48 -29.51 -12.93
CA TYR A 82 -26.85 -29.91 -13.30
C TYR A 82 -27.59 -28.95 -14.26
N ARG A 83 -27.02 -27.79 -14.61
CA ARG A 83 -27.63 -26.84 -15.57
C ARG A 83 -26.97 -26.76 -16.95
N GLN A 84 -25.93 -27.55 -17.23
CA GLN A 84 -25.27 -27.57 -18.54
C GLN A 84 -25.59 -28.80 -19.40
N ASN A 85 -26.43 -29.73 -18.93
CA ASN A 85 -26.87 -30.90 -19.69
C ASN A 85 -28.33 -30.81 -20.10
N LEU A 86 -28.62 -29.97 -21.09
CA LEU A 86 -29.83 -30.06 -21.92
C LEU A 86 -29.50 -29.58 -23.34
N THR A 87 -29.25 -30.57 -24.21
CA THR A 87 -29.58 -30.63 -25.66
C THR A 87 -28.96 -29.52 -26.55
N VAL A 88 -28.13 -29.83 -27.55
CA VAL A 88 -28.55 -30.27 -28.90
C VAL A 88 -27.45 -31.11 -29.58
N LYS A 89 -27.84 -32.30 -30.05
CA LYS A 89 -27.14 -33.12 -31.05
C LYS A 89 -27.42 -32.58 -32.46
N THR A 90 -26.40 -32.52 -33.33
CA THR A 90 -26.44 -33.04 -34.74
C THR A 90 -25.09 -32.87 -35.48
N SER A 91 -24.42 -34.00 -35.72
CA SER A 91 -23.93 -34.59 -37.00
C SER A 91 -23.12 -33.82 -38.08
N PHE A 92 -22.04 -34.49 -38.55
CA PHE A 92 -21.29 -34.42 -39.86
C PHE A 92 -20.45 -33.15 -40.15
N HIS A 93 -19.24 -33.14 -40.72
CA HIS A 93 -18.55 -34.00 -41.71
C HIS A 93 -17.00 -33.82 -41.63
N PHE A 94 -16.24 -34.82 -42.10
CA PHE A 94 -14.78 -34.85 -42.30
C PHE A 94 -14.30 -34.01 -43.50
N SER A 95 -13.14 -33.34 -43.39
CA SER A 95 -12.20 -33.09 -44.51
C SER A 95 -10.87 -32.49 -43.99
N GLN A 96 -9.76 -33.13 -44.35
CA GLN A 96 -8.37 -32.69 -44.16
C GLN A 96 -7.96 -31.69 -45.24
N THR A 97 -7.24 -30.62 -44.86
CA THR A 97 -6.12 -30.04 -45.61
C THR A 97 -5.23 -29.18 -44.71
N TYR A 98 -3.91 -29.34 -44.86
CA TYR A 98 -2.81 -28.72 -44.11
C TYR A 98 -2.62 -27.22 -44.43
N GLY A 99 -2.18 -26.44 -43.43
CA GLY A 99 -1.63 -25.09 -43.59
C GLY A 99 -1.56 -24.32 -42.27
N ASP A 100 -0.34 -23.98 -41.83
CA ASP A 100 0.04 -23.51 -40.49
C ASP A 100 -0.67 -22.24 -39.96
N ASN A 101 -1.06 -22.29 -38.67
CA ASN A 101 -1.09 -21.16 -37.73
C ASN A 101 -1.28 -21.70 -36.31
N ILE A 102 -0.19 -21.97 -35.60
CA ILE A 102 -0.21 -22.32 -34.17
C ILE A 102 -0.27 -21.03 -33.35
N THR A 103 -1.36 -20.90 -32.61
CA THR A 103 -1.67 -19.86 -31.64
C THR A 103 -0.76 -19.90 -30.41
N CYS A 104 -0.33 -18.70 -29.98
CA CYS A 104 0.39 -18.42 -28.75
C CYS A 104 -0.44 -18.78 -27.51
N SER A 105 -0.29 -20.01 -27.00
CA SER A 105 -0.87 -20.44 -25.71
C SER A 105 0.03 -21.39 -24.93
N SER A 106 1.05 -22.00 -25.53
CA SER A 106 2.02 -22.85 -24.82
C SER A 106 3.21 -22.07 -24.28
N VAL A 107 3.55 -20.91 -24.85
CA VAL A 107 4.73 -20.12 -24.45
C VAL A 107 4.54 -19.41 -23.10
N CYS A 108 3.31 -19.08 -22.69
CA CYS A 108 3.07 -18.43 -21.39
C CYS A 108 3.17 -19.37 -20.20
N GLN A 109 2.97 -20.67 -20.40
CA GLN A 109 3.03 -21.66 -19.31
C GLN A 109 4.49 -22.05 -19.00
N ASP A 110 5.32 -22.14 -20.04
CA ASP A 110 6.77 -22.33 -19.90
C ASP A 110 7.48 -21.12 -19.27
N ILE A 111 7.01 -19.89 -19.53
CA ILE A 111 7.55 -18.67 -18.90
C ILE A 111 7.24 -18.64 -17.40
N LEU A 112 6.07 -19.12 -16.97
CA LEU A 112 5.67 -19.14 -15.56
C LEU A 112 6.46 -20.17 -14.75
N GLU A 113 6.74 -21.35 -15.34
CA GLU A 113 7.60 -22.37 -14.75
C GLU A 113 9.07 -21.92 -14.69
N CYS A 114 9.58 -21.24 -15.72
CA CYS A 114 10.92 -20.64 -15.68
C CYS A 114 11.06 -19.57 -14.59
N THR A 115 10.04 -18.72 -14.34
CA THR A 115 10.10 -17.72 -13.27
C THR A 115 10.09 -18.32 -11.87
N ASN A 116 9.40 -19.43 -11.64
CA ASN A 116 9.40 -20.11 -10.34
C ASN A 116 10.72 -20.85 -10.07
N ILE A 117 11.34 -21.42 -11.11
CA ILE A 117 12.67 -22.03 -11.01
C ILE A 117 13.74 -20.95 -10.74
N LEU A 118 13.62 -19.78 -11.39
CA LEU A 118 14.52 -18.64 -11.19
C LEU A 118 14.38 -18.04 -9.77
N TYR A 119 13.16 -17.96 -9.24
CA TYR A 119 12.90 -17.48 -7.87
C TYR A 119 13.44 -18.43 -6.80
N ILE A 120 13.34 -19.74 -7.03
CA ILE A 120 13.95 -20.77 -6.17
C ILE A 120 15.47 -20.68 -6.23
N TYR A 121 16.06 -20.52 -7.43
CA TYR A 121 17.51 -20.33 -7.60
C TYR A 121 18.04 -19.06 -6.91
N ILE A 122 17.30 -17.95 -6.98
CA ILE A 122 17.66 -16.69 -6.32
C ILE A 122 17.60 -16.83 -4.80
N LEU A 123 16.61 -17.55 -4.26
CA LEU A 123 16.50 -17.82 -2.81
C LEU A 123 17.58 -18.77 -2.28
N THR A 124 18.00 -19.78 -3.07
CA THR A 124 19.17 -20.63 -2.72
C THR A 124 20.51 -19.89 -2.86
N PHE A 125 20.63 -18.92 -3.77
CA PHE A 125 21.83 -18.12 -3.92
C PHE A 125 21.99 -17.10 -2.78
N VAL A 126 20.91 -16.39 -2.40
CA VAL A 126 20.93 -15.40 -1.31
C VAL A 126 21.15 -16.05 0.07
N SER A 127 20.66 -17.27 0.28
CA SER A 127 20.86 -18.01 1.54
C SER A 127 22.25 -18.62 1.67
N THR A 128 22.89 -19.02 0.57
CA THR A 128 24.30 -19.47 0.58
C THR A 128 25.28 -18.31 0.75
N ASP A 129 24.99 -17.12 0.24
CA ASP A 129 25.85 -15.92 0.37
C ASP A 129 25.88 -15.32 1.78
N ILE A 130 24.75 -15.28 2.48
CA ILE A 130 24.69 -14.80 3.88
C ILE A 130 25.50 -15.73 4.79
N PHE A 131 25.50 -17.04 4.52
CA PHE A 131 26.31 -18.01 5.25
C PHE A 131 27.80 -17.96 4.86
N TRP A 132 28.12 -17.61 3.61
CA TRP A 132 29.49 -17.40 3.13
C TRP A 132 30.12 -16.14 3.75
N GLN A 133 29.37 -15.03 3.86
CA GLN A 133 29.80 -13.79 4.52
C GLN A 133 30.13 -13.99 6.01
N VAL A 134 29.32 -14.81 6.71
CA VAL A 134 29.56 -15.16 8.12
C VAL A 134 30.74 -16.13 8.25
N SER A 135 30.86 -17.09 7.34
CA SER A 135 31.95 -18.08 7.35
C SER A 135 33.31 -17.46 6.99
N ILE A 136 33.38 -16.54 6.03
CA ILE A 136 34.59 -15.76 5.71
C ILE A 136 35.00 -14.88 6.90
N ARG A 137 34.07 -14.18 7.56
CA ARG A 137 34.39 -13.36 8.75
C ARG A 137 34.94 -14.19 9.90
N ILE A 138 34.46 -15.42 10.06
CA ILE A 138 34.96 -16.38 11.06
C ILE A 138 36.31 -16.97 10.63
N TYR A 139 36.51 -17.25 9.34
CA TYR A 139 37.74 -17.81 8.77
C TYR A 139 38.90 -16.79 8.75
N LEU A 140 38.62 -15.53 8.38
CA LEU A 140 39.59 -14.43 8.38
C LEU A 140 39.99 -13.98 9.80
N LYS A 141 39.15 -14.22 10.82
CA LYS A 141 39.54 -14.02 12.23
C LYS A 141 40.49 -15.09 12.76
N ARG A 142 40.58 -16.26 12.09
CA ARG A 142 41.42 -17.40 12.50
C ARG A 142 42.74 -17.53 11.74
N LEU A 143 42.95 -16.78 10.65
CA LEU A 143 44.21 -16.78 9.90
C LEU A 143 45.23 -15.81 10.53
N LYS A 144 46.00 -16.32 11.50
CA LYS A 144 47.16 -15.64 12.10
C LYS A 144 48.48 -15.83 11.32
N PHE A 145 48.40 -16.18 10.04
CA PHE A 145 49.56 -16.55 9.23
C PHE A 145 49.46 -15.95 7.82
N PHE A 146 49.64 -14.64 7.66
CA PHE A 146 50.12 -14.00 6.42
C PHE A 146 50.54 -12.56 6.77
N SER A 147 51.54 -12.01 6.06
CA SER A 147 52.04 -10.66 6.32
C SER A 147 51.00 -9.58 5.99
N THR A 148 51.05 -8.48 6.72
CA THR A 148 50.12 -7.34 6.67
C THR A 148 49.97 -6.75 5.26
N ASP A 149 51.01 -6.82 4.43
CA ASP A 149 51.03 -6.28 3.06
C ASP A 149 50.13 -7.05 2.07
N PHE A 150 49.87 -8.34 2.32
CA PHE A 150 48.97 -9.17 1.49
C PHE A 150 47.48 -8.89 1.79
N ARG A 151 47.17 -8.48 3.02
CA ARG A 151 45.81 -8.22 3.50
C ARG A 151 45.27 -6.89 2.97
N ASP A 152 46.11 -5.87 2.90
CA ASP A 152 45.69 -4.51 2.56
C ASP A 152 45.54 -4.28 1.04
N ARG A 153 46.19 -5.10 0.20
CA ARG A 153 46.05 -5.02 -1.27
C ARG A 153 44.89 -5.82 -1.84
N ILE A 154 44.52 -6.95 -1.22
CA ILE A 154 43.51 -7.88 -1.77
C ILE A 154 42.10 -7.57 -1.25
N LEU A 155 41.97 -7.06 -0.02
CA LEU A 155 40.67 -6.78 0.59
C LEU A 155 39.85 -5.71 -0.17
N PRO A 156 40.44 -4.62 -0.69
CA PRO A 156 39.71 -3.63 -1.49
C PRO A 156 39.27 -4.19 -2.86
N LEU A 157 40.08 -5.08 -3.46
CA LEU A 157 39.78 -5.74 -4.74
C LEU A 157 38.60 -6.71 -4.61
N ILE A 158 38.54 -7.46 -3.50
CA ILE A 158 37.41 -8.34 -3.19
C ILE A 158 36.15 -7.53 -2.89
N GLN A 159 36.27 -6.40 -2.17
CA GLN A 159 35.12 -5.51 -1.91
C GLN A 159 34.60 -4.81 -3.17
N ALA A 160 35.49 -4.40 -4.08
CA ALA A 160 35.10 -3.84 -5.38
C ALA A 160 34.41 -4.90 -6.26
N PHE A 161 34.90 -6.14 -6.26
CA PHE A 161 34.31 -7.28 -6.97
C PHE A 161 32.92 -7.64 -6.44
N CYS A 162 32.73 -7.67 -5.11
CA CYS A 162 31.42 -7.90 -4.48
C CYS A 162 30.44 -6.75 -4.72
N SER A 163 30.93 -5.51 -4.83
CA SER A 163 30.08 -4.34 -5.11
C SER A 163 29.62 -4.29 -6.58
N PHE A 164 30.46 -4.76 -7.51
CA PHE A 164 30.13 -4.84 -8.94
C PHE A 164 29.11 -5.95 -9.25
N LEU A 165 29.18 -7.08 -8.54
CA LEU A 165 28.19 -8.18 -8.64
C LEU A 165 26.81 -7.81 -8.08
N TYR A 166 26.72 -6.77 -7.23
CA TYR A 166 25.46 -6.31 -6.66
C TYR A 166 24.61 -5.48 -7.66
N PHE A 167 25.17 -5.06 -8.81
CA PHE A 167 24.55 -4.04 -9.67
C PHE A 167 24.30 -4.41 -11.15
N SER A 168 24.41 -5.66 -11.58
CA SER A 168 24.17 -6.02 -12.99
C SER A 168 23.25 -7.25 -13.18
N PRO A 169 22.07 -7.12 -13.83
CA PRO A 169 21.12 -8.22 -13.98
C PRO A 169 21.26 -8.97 -15.33
N SER A 170 22.48 -9.17 -15.87
CA SER A 170 22.65 -9.91 -17.13
C SER A 170 23.97 -10.69 -17.21
N ASN A 171 23.87 -12.02 -17.38
CA ASN A 171 25.01 -12.98 -17.38
C ASN A 171 26.03 -12.80 -18.51
N SER A 172 25.74 -12.00 -19.56
CA SER A 172 26.62 -11.88 -20.73
C SER A 172 27.83 -10.96 -20.53
N ILE A 173 27.82 -10.07 -19.53
CA ILE A 173 28.93 -9.14 -19.24
C ILE A 173 30.03 -9.81 -18.38
N ILE A 174 29.67 -10.81 -17.57
CA ILE A 174 30.59 -11.51 -16.66
C ILE A 174 31.60 -12.36 -17.45
N ILE A 175 31.19 -12.96 -18.57
CA ILE A 175 32.04 -13.82 -19.40
C ILE A 175 33.08 -12.98 -20.18
N LEU A 176 32.67 -11.83 -20.74
CA LEU A 176 33.58 -10.91 -21.45
C LEU A 176 34.59 -10.22 -20.50
N PHE A 177 34.19 -9.98 -19.24
CA PHE A 177 35.08 -9.42 -18.22
C PHE A 177 36.14 -10.44 -17.76
N PHE A 178 35.78 -11.72 -17.64
CA PHE A 178 36.72 -12.79 -17.30
C PHE A 178 37.75 -13.07 -18.41
N ASP A 179 37.36 -12.99 -19.68
CA ASP A 179 38.29 -13.18 -20.79
C ASP A 179 39.29 -12.02 -20.95
N SER A 180 38.91 -10.81 -20.53
CA SER A 180 39.79 -9.63 -20.54
C SER A 180 40.82 -9.61 -19.40
N PHE A 181 40.57 -10.34 -18.30
CA PHE A 181 41.45 -10.37 -17.11
C PHE A 181 42.40 -11.59 -17.03
N LYS A 182 42.20 -12.60 -17.89
CA LYS A 182 43.10 -13.76 -18.00
C LYS A 182 44.58 -13.40 -18.22
N PRO A 183 44.96 -12.36 -18.99
CA PRO A 183 46.37 -11.96 -19.14
C PRO A 183 46.98 -11.38 -17.85
N LEU A 184 46.18 -10.64 -17.07
CA LEU A 184 46.62 -9.98 -15.83
C LEU A 184 46.85 -11.00 -14.70
N ILE A 185 46.00 -12.02 -14.61
CA ILE A 185 46.15 -13.13 -13.65
C ILE A 185 47.37 -13.99 -14.03
N LYS A 186 47.65 -14.15 -15.33
CA LYS A 186 48.85 -14.85 -15.81
C LYS A 186 50.15 -14.07 -15.51
N GLN A 187 50.13 -12.74 -15.57
CA GLN A 187 51.25 -11.88 -15.13
C GLN A 187 51.45 -11.92 -13.60
N LEU A 188 50.36 -11.94 -12.81
CA LEU A 188 50.43 -12.01 -11.36
C LEU A 188 50.95 -13.36 -10.84
N MET A 189 50.74 -14.46 -11.58
CA MET A 189 51.32 -15.77 -11.24
C MET A 189 52.80 -15.91 -11.61
N LEU A 190 53.31 -15.12 -12.56
CA LEU A 190 54.73 -15.14 -12.97
C LEU A 190 55.64 -14.30 -12.05
N MET A 191 55.09 -13.41 -11.21
CA MET A 191 55.85 -12.65 -10.21
C MET A 191 56.07 -13.42 -8.89
N LYS A 192 56.54 -14.66 -8.98
CA LYS A 192 57.07 -15.40 -7.82
C LYS A 192 58.51 -15.88 -7.98
N HIS A 193 59.23 -15.32 -8.96
CA HIS A 193 60.68 -15.42 -9.03
C HIS A 193 61.26 -14.06 -9.45
N ASN A 194 61.65 -13.27 -8.45
CA ASN A 194 62.78 -12.33 -8.43
C ASN A 194 62.52 -11.28 -7.34
N SER A 195 63.13 -11.49 -6.17
CA SER A 195 63.39 -10.40 -5.23
C SER A 195 64.68 -9.71 -5.64
N THR A 196 64.68 -8.39 -5.77
CA THR A 196 65.81 -7.51 -5.40
C THR A 196 65.39 -6.04 -5.53
N TYR A 197 65.49 -5.32 -4.41
CA TYR A 197 65.96 -3.93 -4.25
C TYR A 197 65.57 -2.85 -5.28
N GLU A 198 64.93 -1.75 -4.84
CA GLU A 198 65.56 -0.44 -4.55
C GLU A 198 64.57 0.68 -4.11
N LYS A 199 65.13 1.74 -3.52
CA LYS A 199 64.54 2.87 -2.76
C LYS A 199 64.09 4.07 -3.64
N GLN A 200 63.53 5.09 -2.95
CA GLN A 200 63.49 6.55 -3.24
C GLN A 200 62.26 7.07 -4.01
N ASP A 201 61.75 8.28 -3.85
CA ASP A 201 61.81 9.36 -2.84
C ASP A 201 60.73 10.41 -3.24
N SER A 202 60.24 11.18 -2.26
CA SER A 202 59.89 12.62 -2.30
C SER A 202 58.96 13.24 -3.39
N SER A 203 57.87 13.92 -2.96
CA SER A 203 57.67 15.40 -3.00
C SER A 203 56.86 15.92 -4.21
N VAL A 204 56.16 17.07 -4.29
CA VAL A 204 55.69 18.17 -3.41
C VAL A 204 54.80 19.10 -4.29
N THR A 205 53.95 19.92 -3.65
CA THR A 205 53.36 21.24 -4.04
C THR A 205 52.13 21.44 -4.95
N GLN A 206 51.18 22.17 -4.33
CA GLN A 206 50.21 23.14 -4.88
C GLN A 206 50.89 24.38 -5.50
N VAL A 207 50.19 25.10 -6.41
CA VAL A 207 50.25 26.57 -6.55
C VAL A 207 48.89 27.13 -7.04
N GLU A 208 48.46 28.24 -6.43
CA GLU A 208 47.28 29.09 -6.67
C GLU A 208 47.45 30.18 -7.77
N ARG A 209 46.36 30.97 -7.96
CA ARG A 209 46.16 32.32 -8.59
C ARG A 209 45.54 32.24 -10.00
N GLY A 210 44.46 32.92 -10.37
CA GLY A 210 43.84 34.18 -9.92
C GLY A 210 44.13 35.29 -10.93
N ILE A 211 43.10 35.89 -11.57
CA ILE A 211 42.96 37.30 -12.05
C ILE A 211 41.85 37.46 -13.14
N THR A 212 41.30 38.67 -13.15
CA THR A 212 40.04 39.28 -13.60
C THR A 212 40.01 39.86 -15.04
N HIS A 213 38.79 40.23 -15.47
CA HIS A 213 38.38 41.28 -16.45
C HIS A 213 38.48 41.02 -17.97
N THR A 214 37.37 41.18 -18.72
CA THR A 214 36.99 42.43 -19.43
C THR A 214 35.80 42.18 -20.40
N VAL A 215 34.84 43.12 -20.40
CA VAL A 215 33.69 43.26 -21.32
C VAL A 215 34.14 43.96 -22.61
N ASN A 216 33.64 43.54 -23.78
CA ASN A 216 33.66 44.41 -24.96
C ASN A 216 32.43 44.23 -25.86
N MET A 217 31.89 45.36 -26.30
CA MET A 217 30.70 45.56 -27.12
C MET A 217 31.12 46.45 -28.30
N LEU A 218 30.89 46.04 -29.56
CA LEU A 218 31.02 46.91 -30.75
C LEU A 218 30.28 46.33 -31.98
N ILE A 219 29.07 46.84 -32.19
CA ILE A 219 28.53 47.51 -33.40
C ILE A 219 28.87 46.99 -34.81
N LEU A 220 27.80 46.53 -35.48
CA LEU A 220 27.31 46.74 -36.86
C LEU A 220 28.27 46.89 -38.06
N ASN A 221 28.02 46.08 -39.10
CA ASN A 221 28.11 46.51 -40.49
C ASN A 221 26.90 46.04 -41.32
N LYS A 222 26.37 46.97 -42.13
CA LYS A 222 25.25 46.85 -43.06
C LYS A 222 25.67 46.15 -44.35
N THR A 223 24.85 45.25 -44.87
CA THR A 223 24.66 45.05 -46.32
C THR A 223 23.18 44.89 -46.63
N ALA A 224 22.69 45.74 -47.53
CA ALA A 224 21.32 45.75 -48.02
C ALA A 224 21.17 44.79 -49.21
N GLY A 225 20.03 44.11 -49.32
CA GLY A 225 19.72 43.25 -50.46
C GLY A 225 18.31 42.68 -50.47
N VAL A 226 17.40 43.46 -51.08
CA VAL A 226 16.22 43.04 -51.88
C VAL A 226 15.06 42.27 -51.19
N PHE A 227 13.90 42.94 -51.20
CA PHE A 227 12.57 42.48 -50.80
C PHE A 227 12.01 41.36 -51.72
N PHE A 228 11.47 40.30 -51.12
CA PHE A 228 10.44 39.44 -51.74
C PHE A 228 9.21 39.40 -50.82
N LYS A 229 8.07 39.88 -51.30
CA LYS A 229 6.81 39.99 -50.55
C LYS A 229 5.94 38.76 -50.85
N PRO A 230 5.71 37.81 -49.93
CA PRO A 230 4.84 36.68 -50.21
C PRO A 230 3.37 37.11 -50.20
N SER A 231 2.58 36.54 -51.10
CA SER A 231 1.18 36.92 -51.30
C SER A 231 0.31 36.57 -50.10
N ARG A 232 -0.60 37.50 -49.74
CA ARG A 232 -1.52 37.41 -48.59
C ARG A 232 -2.48 36.21 -48.63
N ARG A 233 -2.50 35.38 -49.68
CA ARG A 233 -3.41 34.22 -49.81
C ARG A 233 -2.88 32.92 -49.20
N LYS A 234 -1.57 32.77 -48.94
CA LYS A 234 -1.02 31.55 -48.30
C LYS A 234 -1.04 31.58 -46.76
N ILE A 235 -1.15 32.76 -46.14
CA ILE A 235 -1.20 32.90 -44.67
C ILE A 235 -2.56 32.46 -44.13
N TYR A 236 -3.66 32.75 -44.83
CA TYR A 236 -5.01 32.35 -44.41
C TYR A 236 -5.32 30.86 -44.64
N ALA A 237 -4.59 30.16 -45.52
CA ALA A 237 -4.74 28.72 -45.71
C ALA A 237 -3.94 27.89 -44.67
N PHE A 238 -2.83 28.43 -44.14
CA PHE A 238 -2.06 27.80 -43.06
C PHE A 238 -2.74 27.97 -41.68
N LEU A 239 -3.45 29.08 -41.49
CA LEU A 239 -4.24 29.36 -40.28
C LEU A 239 -5.58 28.59 -40.21
N GLY A 240 -5.98 27.90 -41.29
CA GLY A 240 -7.20 27.06 -41.33
C GLY A 240 -7.02 25.62 -40.86
N SER A 241 -5.80 25.19 -40.53
CA SER A 241 -5.51 23.82 -40.06
C SER A 241 -5.36 23.70 -38.55
N PHE A 242 -5.48 24.79 -37.80
CA PHE A 242 -5.58 24.74 -36.35
C PHE A 242 -7.06 24.83 -35.96
N HIS A 243 -7.63 23.70 -35.56
CA HIS A 243 -8.89 23.70 -34.79
C HIS A 243 -8.62 24.35 -33.43
N PHE A 244 -8.62 25.69 -33.42
CA PHE A 244 -8.55 26.47 -32.19
C PHE A 244 -9.90 26.32 -31.49
N HIS A 245 -9.98 25.36 -30.56
CA HIS A 245 -11.04 25.39 -29.57
C HIS A 245 -10.78 26.65 -28.73
N PRO A 246 -11.73 27.59 -28.61
CA PRO A 246 -11.59 28.70 -27.68
C PRO A 246 -11.61 28.11 -26.27
N GLY A 247 -10.44 27.73 -25.77
CA GLY A 247 -10.26 27.24 -24.41
C GLY A 247 -10.75 28.32 -23.46
N LYS A 248 -11.64 27.95 -22.54
CA LYS A 248 -11.95 28.77 -21.37
C LYS A 248 -10.61 29.10 -20.72
N LEU A 249 -10.19 30.36 -20.75
CA LEU A 249 -8.99 30.77 -20.05
C LEU A 249 -9.29 30.65 -18.55
N PHE A 250 -8.92 29.51 -17.94
CA PHE A 250 -9.09 29.32 -16.52
C PHE A 250 -8.09 30.23 -15.79
N LEU A 251 -8.60 31.29 -15.17
CA LEU A 251 -7.82 32.17 -14.28
C LEU A 251 -7.38 31.46 -12.98
N HIS A 252 -7.85 30.23 -12.75
CA HIS A 252 -7.63 29.46 -11.53
C HIS A 252 -6.65 28.30 -11.76
N LYS A 253 -5.83 28.01 -10.74
CA LYS A 253 -4.96 26.82 -10.77
C LYS A 253 -5.82 25.55 -10.81
N LEU A 254 -5.48 24.63 -11.70
CA LEU A 254 -6.18 23.36 -11.90
C LEU A 254 -5.28 22.19 -11.48
N VAL A 255 -5.82 21.25 -10.71
CA VAL A 255 -5.09 20.06 -10.28
C VAL A 255 -5.83 18.80 -10.69
N LEU A 256 -5.11 17.88 -11.34
CA LEU A 256 -5.55 16.51 -11.54
C LEU A 256 -5.15 15.67 -10.32
N GLY A 257 -6.11 15.13 -9.59
CA GLY A 257 -5.90 14.18 -8.48
C GLY A 257 -6.07 12.74 -8.93
N ILE A 258 -5.19 11.83 -8.50
CA ILE A 258 -5.23 10.39 -8.81
C ILE A 258 -5.12 9.58 -7.51
N GLU A 259 -6.09 8.69 -7.27
CA GLU A 259 -6.22 7.84 -6.07
C GLU A 259 -6.24 6.36 -6.47
N THR A 260 -5.31 5.58 -5.91
CA THR A 260 -5.18 4.12 -6.10
C THR A 260 -4.57 3.43 -4.86
N SER A 261 -4.85 3.92 -3.66
CA SER A 261 -4.22 3.40 -2.43
C SER A 261 -4.74 2.04 -2.00
N CYS A 262 -5.99 1.69 -2.34
CA CYS A 262 -6.63 0.45 -1.89
C CYS A 262 -7.35 -0.28 -3.02
N ASP A 263 -8.67 -0.11 -3.14
CA ASP A 263 -9.57 -0.82 -4.05
C ASP A 263 -10.45 0.10 -4.93
N ASP A 264 -10.32 1.41 -4.78
CA ASP A 264 -10.94 2.39 -5.67
C ASP A 264 -9.89 3.00 -6.62
N THR A 265 -10.17 2.98 -7.93
CA THR A 265 -9.40 3.75 -8.92
C THR A 265 -10.16 5.01 -9.21
N ALA A 266 -9.64 6.17 -8.80
CA ALA A 266 -10.36 7.42 -8.97
C ALA A 266 -9.46 8.56 -9.48
N ALA A 267 -10.05 9.45 -10.27
CA ALA A 267 -9.41 10.65 -10.75
C ALA A 267 -10.38 11.84 -10.74
N ALA A 268 -9.87 13.05 -10.50
CA ALA A 268 -10.68 14.27 -10.60
C ALA A 268 -9.84 15.49 -10.96
N VAL A 269 -10.46 16.46 -11.63
CA VAL A 269 -9.91 17.79 -11.89
C VAL A 269 -10.64 18.79 -11.00
N VAL A 270 -9.89 19.49 -10.15
CA VAL A 270 -10.42 20.48 -9.20
C VAL A 270 -9.68 21.80 -9.37
N ASP A 271 -10.43 22.90 -9.28
CA ASP A 271 -9.88 24.25 -9.37
C ASP A 271 -9.58 24.90 -8.00
N GLU A 272 -8.92 26.05 -8.04
CA GLU A 272 -8.63 26.86 -6.86
C GLU A 272 -9.87 27.56 -6.25
N ALA A 273 -11.07 27.38 -6.77
CA ALA A 273 -12.30 27.78 -6.07
C ALA A 273 -12.94 26.60 -5.31
N GLY A 274 -12.46 25.37 -5.55
CA GLY A 274 -13.06 24.15 -5.02
C GLY A 274 -14.17 23.57 -5.91
N ASN A 275 -14.27 24.03 -7.16
CA ASN A 275 -15.17 23.43 -8.13
C ASN A 275 -14.56 22.11 -8.63
N VAL A 276 -15.37 21.06 -8.62
CA VAL A 276 -15.04 19.79 -9.27
C VAL A 276 -15.44 19.90 -10.73
N LEU A 277 -14.47 20.01 -11.63
CA LEU A 277 -14.72 20.19 -13.07
C LEU A 277 -15.03 18.86 -13.75
N GLY A 278 -14.37 17.78 -13.33
CA GLY A 278 -14.63 16.43 -13.79
C GLY A 278 -14.12 15.41 -12.79
N GLU A 279 -14.83 14.29 -12.64
CA GLU A 279 -14.43 13.19 -11.78
C GLU A 279 -14.85 11.85 -12.39
N ALA A 280 -14.09 10.81 -12.11
CA ALA A 280 -14.43 9.44 -12.48
C ALA A 280 -13.91 8.48 -11.40
N ILE A 281 -14.65 7.40 -11.17
CA ILE A 281 -14.31 6.37 -10.19
C ILE A 281 -14.70 4.99 -10.71
N HIS A 282 -13.81 4.03 -10.51
CA HIS A 282 -14.10 2.61 -10.63
C HIS A 282 -13.85 1.94 -9.28
N SER A 283 -14.94 1.53 -8.62
CA SER A 283 -14.87 0.83 -7.34
C SER A 283 -14.81 -0.68 -7.54
N GLN A 284 -13.88 -1.33 -6.84
CA GLN A 284 -13.73 -2.79 -6.86
C GLN A 284 -14.56 -3.48 -5.76
N THR A 285 -15.41 -2.74 -5.05
CA THR A 285 -16.22 -3.24 -3.92
C THR A 285 -16.94 -4.55 -4.25
N GLU A 286 -17.61 -4.64 -5.40
CA GLU A 286 -18.37 -5.85 -5.77
C GLU A 286 -17.48 -7.09 -5.92
N VAL A 287 -16.26 -6.91 -6.47
CA VAL A 287 -15.29 -8.00 -6.66
C VAL A 287 -14.81 -8.51 -5.31
N HIS A 288 -14.41 -7.61 -4.41
CA HIS A 288 -13.84 -7.97 -3.11
C HIS A 288 -14.88 -8.44 -2.10
N LEU A 289 -16.15 -8.02 -2.25
CA LEU A 289 -17.27 -8.58 -1.48
C LEU A 289 -17.44 -10.09 -1.75
N LYS A 290 -17.32 -10.52 -3.01
CA LYS A 290 -17.44 -11.94 -3.40
C LYS A 290 -16.29 -12.80 -2.85
N THR A 291 -15.11 -12.21 -2.67
CA THR A 291 -13.91 -12.91 -2.15
C THR A 291 -13.74 -12.80 -0.63
N GLY A 292 -14.66 -12.12 0.07
CA GLY A 292 -14.61 -11.96 1.53
C GLY A 292 -13.56 -10.95 2.04
N GLY A 293 -13.05 -10.09 1.15
CA GLY A 293 -12.05 -9.07 1.47
C GLY A 293 -11.14 -8.74 0.29
N ILE A 294 -10.34 -7.69 0.46
CA ILE A 294 -9.44 -7.18 -0.58
C ILE A 294 -8.26 -8.12 -0.80
N ILE A 295 -8.09 -8.59 -2.03
CA ILE A 295 -6.95 -9.41 -2.46
C ILE A 295 -5.94 -8.50 -3.20
N PRO A 296 -4.75 -8.20 -2.63
CA PRO A 296 -3.88 -7.15 -3.18
C PRO A 296 -3.42 -7.35 -4.64
N PRO A 297 -3.07 -8.57 -5.11
CA PRO A 297 -2.76 -8.78 -6.53
C PRO A 297 -3.95 -8.53 -7.47
N VAL A 298 -5.17 -8.88 -7.03
CA VAL A 298 -6.40 -8.63 -7.80
C VAL A 298 -6.67 -7.12 -7.86
N ALA A 299 -6.53 -6.42 -6.73
CA ALA A 299 -6.70 -4.98 -6.68
C ALA A 299 -5.71 -4.24 -7.59
N GLN A 300 -4.44 -4.67 -7.59
CA GLN A 300 -3.42 -4.14 -8.50
C GLN A 300 -3.82 -4.33 -9.97
N GLN A 301 -4.28 -5.52 -10.35
CA GLN A 301 -4.66 -5.81 -11.72
C GLN A 301 -5.81 -4.90 -12.17
N LEU A 302 -6.84 -4.77 -11.33
CA LEU A 302 -7.99 -3.90 -11.61
C LEU A 302 -7.59 -2.43 -11.71
N HIS A 303 -6.63 -1.94 -10.90
CA HIS A 303 -6.10 -0.59 -11.09
C HIS A 303 -5.42 -0.42 -12.45
N ARG A 304 -4.59 -1.39 -12.88
CA ARG A 304 -3.89 -1.32 -14.19
C ARG A 304 -4.86 -1.29 -15.36
N GLU A 305 -5.92 -2.08 -15.29
CA GLU A 305 -6.96 -2.17 -16.33
C GLU A 305 -7.78 -0.88 -16.44
N ASN A 306 -7.98 -0.15 -15.34
CA ASN A 306 -8.93 0.96 -15.28
C ASN A 306 -8.29 2.35 -15.25
N ILE A 307 -7.05 2.50 -14.77
CA ILE A 307 -6.46 3.83 -14.48
C ILE A 307 -6.43 4.76 -15.69
N GLN A 308 -6.07 4.25 -16.86
CA GLN A 308 -6.03 5.05 -18.09
C GLN A 308 -7.42 5.57 -18.46
N ARG A 309 -8.41 4.67 -18.48
CA ARG A 309 -9.82 5.01 -18.78
C ARG A 309 -10.35 6.04 -17.78
N ILE A 310 -10.14 5.82 -16.49
CA ILE A 310 -10.63 6.70 -15.42
C ILE A 310 -10.03 8.10 -15.49
N VAL A 311 -8.72 8.23 -15.74
CA VAL A 311 -8.09 9.55 -15.89
C VAL A 311 -8.58 10.25 -17.16
N GLN A 312 -8.76 9.52 -18.27
CA GLN A 312 -9.32 10.08 -19.51
C GLN A 312 -10.77 10.55 -19.33
N GLU A 313 -11.60 9.78 -18.63
CA GLU A 313 -12.99 10.15 -18.31
C GLU A 313 -13.04 11.43 -17.46
N ALA A 314 -12.21 11.52 -16.41
CA ALA A 314 -12.15 12.71 -15.56
C ALA A 314 -11.70 13.97 -16.33
N LEU A 315 -10.68 13.85 -17.18
CA LEU A 315 -10.21 14.94 -18.03
C LEU A 315 -11.26 15.35 -19.08
N SER A 316 -11.89 14.37 -19.74
CA SER A 316 -12.93 14.62 -20.73
C SER A 316 -14.15 15.30 -20.11
N ALA A 317 -14.60 14.81 -18.95
CA ALA A 317 -15.70 15.42 -18.20
C ALA A 317 -15.39 16.85 -17.75
N SER A 318 -14.11 17.16 -17.47
CA SER A 318 -13.68 18.50 -17.10
C SER A 318 -13.61 19.50 -18.26
N GLU A 319 -13.60 19.02 -19.51
CA GLU A 319 -13.32 19.83 -20.71
C GLU A 319 -11.96 20.57 -20.64
N VAL A 320 -11.03 20.11 -19.80
CA VAL A 320 -9.70 20.71 -19.58
C VAL A 320 -8.66 19.95 -20.40
N SER A 321 -7.86 20.69 -21.18
CA SER A 321 -6.67 20.15 -21.81
C SER A 321 -5.61 19.82 -20.75
N PRO A 322 -4.87 18.70 -20.85
CA PRO A 322 -3.75 18.41 -19.95
C PRO A 322 -2.71 19.53 -19.88
N SER A 323 -2.59 20.36 -20.93
CA SER A 323 -1.72 21.52 -20.98
C SER A 323 -2.15 22.68 -20.07
N GLU A 324 -3.40 22.72 -19.63
CA GLU A 324 -3.95 23.74 -18.73
C GLU A 324 -3.80 23.36 -17.25
N LEU A 325 -3.49 22.09 -16.96
CA LEU A 325 -3.21 21.64 -15.60
C LEU A 325 -2.03 22.40 -14.99
N SER A 326 -2.18 22.82 -13.74
CA SER A 326 -1.12 23.43 -12.94
C SER A 326 -0.24 22.39 -12.25
N ALA A 327 -0.80 21.23 -11.88
CA ALA A 327 -0.07 20.11 -11.31
C ALA A 327 -0.84 18.78 -11.43
N ILE A 328 -0.12 17.68 -11.26
CA ILE A 328 -0.68 16.33 -11.09
C ILE A 328 -0.39 15.90 -9.65
N ALA A 329 -1.44 15.61 -8.90
CA ALA A 329 -1.40 15.19 -7.51
C ALA A 329 -1.79 13.71 -7.39
N THR A 330 -0.97 12.91 -6.72
CA THR A 330 -1.19 11.45 -6.67
C THR A 330 -0.94 10.93 -5.28
N THR A 331 -1.82 10.04 -4.82
CA THR A 331 -1.62 9.32 -3.56
C THR A 331 -0.41 8.41 -3.68
N ILE A 332 0.62 8.68 -2.86
CA ILE A 332 1.81 7.82 -2.79
C ILE A 332 1.95 7.14 -1.43
N LYS A 333 1.10 7.47 -0.45
CA LYS A 333 1.17 6.94 0.92
C LYS A 333 -0.04 7.29 1.78
N PRO A 334 -0.32 6.55 2.87
CA PRO A 334 -0.11 5.10 2.97
C PRO A 334 -1.06 4.35 2.02
N GLY A 335 -0.92 3.02 1.94
CA GLY A 335 -1.78 2.19 1.10
C GLY A 335 -1.18 0.83 0.76
N LEU A 336 -1.89 0.03 -0.03
CA LEU A 336 -1.40 -1.22 -0.56
C LEU A 336 -0.25 -0.95 -1.53
N ALA A 337 0.93 -1.50 -1.24
CA ALA A 337 2.15 -1.29 -2.02
C ALA A 337 1.95 -1.53 -3.53
N LEU A 338 1.25 -2.62 -3.87
CA LEU A 338 0.99 -3.01 -5.25
C LEU A 338 0.05 -2.03 -5.97
N SER A 339 -0.93 -1.46 -5.26
CA SER A 339 -1.89 -0.48 -5.79
C SER A 339 -1.25 0.92 -5.93
N LEU A 340 -0.53 1.38 -4.91
CA LEU A 340 0.21 2.66 -4.94
C LEU A 340 1.22 2.73 -6.10
N GLY A 341 1.90 1.61 -6.37
CA GLY A 341 2.84 1.52 -7.49
C GLY A 341 2.19 1.79 -8.85
N VAL A 342 0.93 1.39 -9.05
CA VAL A 342 0.20 1.63 -10.31
C VAL A 342 -0.09 3.12 -10.48
N GLY A 343 -0.67 3.76 -9.46
CA GLY A 343 -0.99 5.19 -9.48
C GLY A 343 0.26 6.05 -9.68
N LEU A 344 1.33 5.77 -8.93
CA LEU A 344 2.59 6.50 -9.06
C LEU A 344 3.19 6.32 -10.46
N SER A 345 3.33 5.09 -10.95
CA SER A 345 3.91 4.84 -12.28
C SER A 345 3.16 5.55 -13.39
N PHE A 346 1.83 5.49 -13.38
CA PHE A 346 1.00 6.15 -14.38
C PHE A 346 1.13 7.68 -14.30
N SER A 347 1.11 8.24 -13.09
CA SER A 347 1.22 9.69 -12.88
C SER A 347 2.56 10.25 -13.33
N LEU A 348 3.66 9.51 -13.11
CA LEU A 348 4.99 9.93 -13.57
C LEU A 348 5.09 9.95 -15.10
N GLN A 349 4.42 9.04 -15.80
CA GLN A 349 4.33 9.09 -17.27
C GLN A 349 3.58 10.34 -17.73
N LEU A 350 2.48 10.70 -17.08
CA LEU A 350 1.74 11.94 -17.40
C LEU A 350 2.58 13.19 -17.10
N VAL A 351 3.31 13.21 -16.00
CA VAL A 351 4.22 14.30 -15.64
C VAL A 351 5.30 14.47 -16.69
N ASP A 352 5.91 13.38 -17.17
CA ASP A 352 6.91 13.43 -18.22
C ASP A 352 6.33 13.86 -19.57
N GLN A 353 5.13 13.39 -19.91
CA GLN A 353 4.42 13.72 -21.14
C GLN A 353 4.01 15.20 -21.20
N PHE A 354 3.40 15.72 -20.12
CA PHE A 354 2.80 17.05 -20.10
C PHE A 354 3.69 18.11 -19.44
N LYS A 355 4.86 17.71 -18.94
CA LYS A 355 5.84 18.56 -18.25
C LYS A 355 5.20 19.37 -17.12
N LYS A 356 4.36 18.71 -16.33
CA LYS A 356 3.63 19.31 -15.20
C LYS A 356 4.35 19.04 -13.88
N PRO A 357 4.30 19.98 -12.91
CA PRO A 357 4.74 19.69 -11.55
C PRO A 357 3.96 18.50 -10.97
N PHE A 358 4.65 17.71 -10.16
CA PHE A 358 4.09 16.57 -9.44
C PHE A 358 3.93 16.89 -7.96
N ILE A 359 2.80 16.50 -7.37
CA ILE A 359 2.52 16.69 -5.95
C ILE A 359 2.25 15.32 -5.31
N PRO A 360 3.19 14.76 -4.53
CA PRO A 360 2.93 13.56 -3.78
C PRO A 360 1.95 13.84 -2.64
N ILE A 361 0.88 13.05 -2.58
CA ILE A 361 -0.19 13.20 -1.60
C ILE A 361 -0.14 12.08 -0.56
N HIS A 362 -0.37 12.49 0.69
CA HIS A 362 -0.64 11.57 1.79
C HIS A 362 -2.16 11.38 1.89
N HIS A 363 -2.63 10.16 1.68
CA HIS A 363 -4.03 9.75 1.66
C HIS A 363 -4.83 10.24 2.88
N MET A 364 -4.29 10.06 4.10
CA MET A 364 -4.97 10.54 5.31
C MET A 364 -4.99 12.08 5.44
N GLU A 365 -4.03 12.79 4.86
CA GLU A 365 -4.06 14.27 4.84
C GLU A 365 -5.17 14.74 3.91
N ALA A 366 -5.33 14.08 2.75
CA ALA A 366 -6.41 14.35 1.82
C ALA A 366 -7.78 14.17 2.50
N HIS A 367 -8.03 13.02 3.14
CA HIS A 367 -9.26 12.78 3.90
C HIS A 367 -9.53 13.84 4.98
N ALA A 368 -8.48 14.31 5.67
CA ALA A 368 -8.62 15.33 6.71
C ALA A 368 -8.99 16.71 6.16
N LEU A 369 -8.46 17.06 4.99
CA LEU A 369 -8.62 18.37 4.38
C LEU A 369 -9.82 18.47 3.44
N THR A 370 -10.45 17.35 3.08
CA THR A 370 -11.67 17.31 2.25
C THR A 370 -12.77 18.25 2.74
N ILE A 371 -12.95 18.41 4.07
CA ILE A 371 -13.96 19.31 4.60
C ILE A 371 -13.75 20.78 4.19
N ARG A 372 -12.50 21.17 3.91
CA ARG A 372 -12.17 22.54 3.48
C ARG A 372 -12.61 22.83 2.05
N LEU A 373 -12.93 21.79 1.27
CA LEU A 373 -13.56 21.92 -0.05
C LEU A 373 -15.00 22.41 0.09
N THR A 374 -15.73 21.90 1.09
CA THR A 374 -17.17 22.15 1.25
C THR A 374 -17.48 23.24 2.26
N ASN A 375 -16.55 23.52 3.18
CA ASN A 375 -16.76 24.43 4.29
C ASN A 375 -15.51 25.28 4.52
N LYS A 376 -15.70 26.54 4.93
CA LYS A 376 -14.59 27.40 5.37
C LYS A 376 -14.17 27.02 6.79
N VAL A 377 -13.22 26.10 6.91
CA VAL A 377 -12.70 25.61 8.20
C VAL A 377 -11.28 26.08 8.40
N GLU A 378 -11.06 27.07 9.25
CA GLU A 378 -9.71 27.58 9.56
C GLU A 378 -8.88 26.61 10.41
N PHE A 379 -7.56 26.67 10.26
CA PHE A 379 -6.64 25.98 11.16
C PHE A 379 -6.51 26.74 12.50
N PRO A 380 -6.24 26.05 13.63
CA PRO A 380 -6.24 24.60 13.79
C PRO A 380 -7.64 24.03 14.04
N PHE A 381 -7.88 22.80 13.61
CA PHE A 381 -9.11 22.04 13.92
C PHE A 381 -8.78 20.59 14.27
N LEU A 382 -9.71 19.91 14.92
CA LEU A 382 -9.55 18.50 15.27
C LEU A 382 -10.16 17.62 14.19
N VAL A 383 -9.50 16.51 13.83
CA VAL A 383 -10.03 15.54 12.89
C VAL A 383 -10.07 14.13 13.49
N LEU A 384 -11.17 13.43 13.26
CA LEU A 384 -11.35 12.01 13.48
C LEU A 384 -11.55 11.32 12.12
N LEU A 385 -10.58 10.51 11.70
CA LEU A 385 -10.66 9.74 10.47
C LEU A 385 -11.00 8.29 10.82
N ILE A 386 -12.19 7.85 10.39
CA ILE A 386 -12.77 6.53 10.68
C ILE A 386 -13.27 5.86 9.39
N SER A 387 -12.52 4.87 8.92
CA SER A 387 -12.81 4.10 7.70
C SER A 387 -12.74 2.59 7.95
N GLY A 388 -12.80 1.80 6.86
CA GLY A 388 -12.56 0.36 6.91
C GLY A 388 -11.14 0.00 7.35
N GLY A 389 -10.14 0.79 6.95
CA GLY A 389 -8.72 0.53 7.23
C GLY A 389 -8.09 1.42 8.29
N HIS A 390 -8.73 2.53 8.68
CA HIS A 390 -8.13 3.53 9.55
C HIS A 390 -9.06 3.99 10.68
N CYS A 391 -8.46 4.26 11.83
CA CYS A 391 -9.09 4.96 12.95
C CYS A 391 -8.02 5.80 13.62
N LEU A 392 -8.05 7.10 13.39
CA LEU A 392 -7.05 8.01 13.91
C LEU A 392 -7.67 9.34 14.30
N LEU A 393 -7.04 9.98 15.26
CA LEU A 393 -7.49 11.24 15.82
C LEU A 393 -6.29 12.18 15.88
N ALA A 394 -6.39 13.30 15.18
CA ALA A 394 -5.28 14.23 14.99
C ALA A 394 -5.73 15.69 15.10
N LEU A 395 -4.83 16.55 15.54
CA LEU A 395 -4.95 18.00 15.41
C LEU A 395 -4.35 18.42 14.07
N VAL A 396 -5.10 19.15 13.27
CA VAL A 396 -4.65 19.71 12.00
C VAL A 396 -4.27 21.17 12.22
N ARG A 397 -2.98 21.50 12.11
CA ARG A 397 -2.45 22.87 12.30
C ARG A 397 -2.16 23.58 10.98
N GLY A 398 -2.06 22.83 9.88
CA GLY A 398 -1.87 23.34 8.54
C GLY A 398 -2.02 22.24 7.50
N VAL A 399 -1.77 22.56 6.23
CA VAL A 399 -1.96 21.65 5.08
C VAL A 399 -1.11 20.37 5.19
N SER A 400 0.07 20.43 5.79
CA SER A 400 0.96 19.29 6.01
C SER A 400 1.50 19.24 7.45
N ASP A 401 0.83 19.90 8.40
CA ASP A 401 1.22 19.96 9.81
C ASP A 401 0.13 19.34 10.68
N PHE A 402 0.40 18.11 11.13
CA PHE A 402 -0.52 17.27 11.88
C PHE A 402 0.14 16.80 13.16
N LEU A 403 -0.63 16.80 14.27
CA LEU A 403 -0.25 16.15 15.52
C LEU A 403 -1.20 14.98 15.78
N LEU A 404 -0.68 13.76 15.74
CA LEU A 404 -1.47 12.56 16.01
C LEU A 404 -1.66 12.40 17.52
N LEU A 405 -2.93 12.37 17.96
CA LEU A 405 -3.33 12.29 19.37
C LEU A 405 -3.66 10.85 19.79
N GLY A 406 -4.07 10.02 18.83
CA GLY A 406 -4.34 8.60 19.05
C GLY A 406 -4.72 7.87 17.76
N LYS A 407 -4.53 6.55 17.76
CA LYS A 407 -4.82 5.67 16.63
C LYS A 407 -5.36 4.32 17.09
N SER A 408 -5.94 3.53 16.20
CA SER A 408 -6.22 2.13 16.52
C SER A 408 -4.91 1.37 16.74
N LEU A 409 -4.90 0.55 17.80
CA LEU A 409 -3.82 -0.39 18.12
C LEU A 409 -3.98 -1.72 17.40
N ASP A 410 -5.18 -2.00 16.86
CA ASP A 410 -5.53 -3.25 16.20
C ASP A 410 -6.30 -3.01 14.89
N ILE A 411 -7.51 -3.53 14.74
CA ILE A 411 -8.36 -3.32 13.56
C ILE A 411 -9.05 -1.95 13.61
N ALA A 412 -9.52 -1.45 12.48
CA ALA A 412 -10.34 -0.24 12.41
C ALA A 412 -11.82 -0.56 12.69
N PRO A 413 -12.66 0.43 13.07
CA PRO A 413 -14.06 0.20 13.38
C PRO A 413 -14.85 -0.30 12.18
N GLY A 414 -14.50 0.12 10.95
CA GLY A 414 -15.17 -0.36 9.74
C GLY A 414 -14.93 -1.86 9.52
N ASP A 415 -13.67 -2.29 9.53
CA ASP A 415 -13.31 -3.72 9.45
C ASP A 415 -13.95 -4.55 10.56
N MET A 416 -14.01 -4.03 11.78
CA MET A 416 -14.72 -4.69 12.89
C MET A 416 -16.22 -4.87 12.59
N LEU A 417 -16.91 -3.81 12.15
CA LEU A 417 -18.34 -3.87 11.83
C LEU A 417 -18.60 -4.80 10.64
N ASP A 418 -17.73 -4.80 9.63
CA ASP A 418 -17.84 -5.69 8.48
C ASP A 418 -17.65 -7.17 8.86
N LYS A 419 -16.73 -7.46 9.78
CA LYS A 419 -16.54 -8.81 10.33
C LYS A 419 -17.75 -9.26 11.15
N VAL A 420 -18.32 -8.38 11.99
CA VAL A 420 -19.55 -8.70 12.74
C VAL A 420 -20.72 -8.94 11.80
N ALA A 421 -20.90 -8.10 10.77
CA ALA A 421 -21.95 -8.27 9.76
C ALA A 421 -21.85 -9.63 9.05
N ARG A 422 -20.62 -10.02 8.70
CA ARG A 422 -20.33 -11.32 8.10
C ARG A 422 -20.62 -12.47 9.05
N ARG A 423 -20.23 -12.33 10.32
CA ARG A 423 -20.45 -13.35 11.36
C ARG A 423 -21.94 -13.56 11.67
N LEU A 424 -22.75 -12.51 11.57
CA LEU A 424 -24.21 -12.54 11.66
C LEU A 424 -24.89 -13.02 10.36
N SER A 425 -24.12 -13.37 9.34
CA SER A 425 -24.65 -13.82 8.04
C SER A 425 -25.59 -12.80 7.37
N LEU A 426 -25.37 -11.49 7.60
CA LEU A 426 -26.32 -10.45 7.15
C LEU A 426 -26.50 -10.39 5.63
N ILE A 427 -25.55 -10.90 4.85
CA ILE A 427 -25.71 -11.03 3.39
C ILE A 427 -26.89 -11.94 3.00
N LYS A 428 -27.29 -12.87 3.88
CA LYS A 428 -28.47 -13.73 3.70
C LYS A 428 -29.74 -13.13 4.29
N HIS A 429 -29.64 -12.00 4.99
CA HIS A 429 -30.82 -11.29 5.49
C HIS A 429 -31.50 -10.56 4.30
N PRO A 430 -32.83 -10.70 4.11
CA PRO A 430 -33.53 -10.13 2.96
C PRO A 430 -33.25 -8.64 2.74
N GLU A 431 -33.25 -7.86 3.83
CA GLU A 431 -33.02 -6.41 3.78
C GLU A 431 -31.55 -5.98 3.62
N CYS A 432 -30.57 -6.86 3.86
CA CYS A 432 -29.15 -6.48 3.94
C CYS A 432 -28.27 -7.09 2.83
N SER A 433 -28.82 -7.94 1.96
CA SER A 433 -28.09 -8.71 0.95
C SER A 433 -27.23 -7.89 -0.03
N THR A 434 -27.60 -6.62 -0.26
CA THR A 434 -26.92 -5.69 -1.18
C THR A 434 -26.12 -4.61 -0.45
N MET A 435 -26.05 -4.66 0.89
CA MET A 435 -25.39 -3.64 1.69
C MET A 435 -23.98 -4.06 2.12
N SER A 436 -23.06 -3.11 2.14
CA SER A 436 -21.77 -3.28 2.84
C SER A 436 -22.00 -3.57 4.33
N GLY A 437 -21.10 -4.31 4.98
CA GLY A 437 -21.27 -4.79 6.35
C GLY A 437 -21.60 -3.70 7.38
N GLY A 438 -20.82 -2.61 7.41
CA GLY A 438 -21.10 -1.48 8.30
C GLY A 438 -22.48 -0.83 8.10
N LYS A 439 -22.95 -0.76 6.85
CA LYS A 439 -24.29 -0.24 6.49
C LYS A 439 -25.38 -1.24 6.88
N ALA A 440 -25.16 -2.53 6.69
CA ALA A 440 -26.06 -3.60 7.11
C ALA A 440 -26.26 -3.60 8.64
N ILE A 441 -25.17 -3.44 9.40
CA ILE A 441 -25.24 -3.30 10.86
C ILE A 441 -26.08 -2.09 11.26
N GLU A 442 -25.87 -0.93 10.63
CA GLU A 442 -26.66 0.25 10.94
C GLU A 442 -28.13 0.13 10.59
N HIS A 443 -28.43 -0.49 9.46
CA HIS A 443 -29.80 -0.71 9.03
C HIS A 443 -30.54 -1.62 10.01
N LEU A 444 -29.95 -2.76 10.34
CA LEU A 444 -30.56 -3.76 11.22
C LEU A 444 -30.62 -3.29 12.68
N ALA A 445 -29.63 -2.53 13.15
CA ALA A 445 -29.58 -1.98 14.50
C ALA A 445 -30.79 -1.09 14.85
N LYS A 446 -31.47 -0.50 13.86
CA LYS A 446 -32.70 0.30 14.08
C LYS A 446 -33.86 -0.53 14.64
N GLN A 447 -33.86 -1.82 14.35
CA GLN A 447 -34.90 -2.77 14.78
C GLN A 447 -34.52 -3.46 16.11
N GLY A 448 -33.30 -3.26 16.59
CA GLY A 448 -32.77 -3.93 17.78
C GLY A 448 -32.74 -3.05 19.03
N ASN A 449 -32.69 -3.72 20.18
CA ASN A 449 -32.48 -3.12 21.48
C ASN A 449 -31.00 -3.15 21.86
N ARG A 450 -30.36 -1.97 21.82
CA ARG A 450 -28.96 -1.77 22.21
C ARG A 450 -28.61 -2.15 23.66
N LEU A 451 -29.61 -2.32 24.54
CA LEU A 451 -29.43 -2.69 25.95
C LEU A 451 -29.66 -4.19 26.20
N HIS A 452 -30.05 -4.95 25.18
CA HIS A 452 -30.29 -6.39 25.33
C HIS A 452 -28.99 -7.15 25.63
N PHE A 453 -27.89 -6.72 25.02
CA PHE A 453 -26.56 -7.28 25.23
C PHE A 453 -25.61 -6.23 25.81
N ASP A 454 -25.00 -6.54 26.97
CA ASP A 454 -24.07 -5.64 27.64
C ASP A 454 -22.63 -5.90 27.17
N PHE A 455 -22.22 -5.24 26.09
CA PHE A 455 -20.84 -5.20 25.67
C PHE A 455 -20.09 -4.03 26.32
N GLN A 456 -18.98 -4.33 26.97
CA GLN A 456 -18.17 -3.32 27.61
C GLN A 456 -17.27 -2.61 26.58
N PRO A 457 -17.29 -1.26 26.49
CA PRO A 457 -16.37 -0.53 25.63
C PRO A 457 -14.90 -0.88 25.90
N PRO A 458 -14.06 -1.09 24.88
CA PRO A 458 -12.66 -1.44 25.09
C PRO A 458 -11.86 -0.38 25.84
N MET A 459 -10.77 -0.80 26.47
CA MET A 459 -9.76 0.09 27.04
C MET A 459 -10.30 1.13 28.05
N GLN A 460 -11.37 0.85 28.81
CA GLN A 460 -12.05 1.86 29.64
C GLN A 460 -11.15 2.60 30.63
N ARG A 461 -10.11 1.91 31.14
CA ARG A 461 -9.13 2.42 32.11
C ARG A 461 -8.00 3.24 31.46
N ALA A 462 -7.77 3.10 30.16
CA ALA A 462 -6.73 3.82 29.45
C ALA A 462 -7.11 5.30 29.32
N LYS A 463 -6.18 6.19 29.67
CA LYS A 463 -6.36 7.66 29.63
C LYS A 463 -5.70 8.31 28.41
N ASN A 464 -5.45 7.55 27.35
CA ASN A 464 -4.98 8.01 26.04
C ASN A 464 -6.16 8.21 25.07
N CYS A 465 -5.87 8.59 23.83
CA CYS A 465 -6.86 8.66 22.74
C CYS A 465 -6.76 7.50 21.74
N ASP A 466 -6.09 6.42 22.10
CA ASP A 466 -5.98 5.23 21.27
C ASP A 466 -7.27 4.39 21.25
N PHE A 467 -7.45 3.66 20.16
CA PHE A 467 -8.60 2.80 19.92
C PHE A 467 -8.19 1.32 19.86
N SER A 468 -9.15 0.43 20.04
CA SER A 468 -9.00 -1.02 19.96
C SER A 468 -10.39 -1.61 19.79
N PHE A 469 -10.54 -2.52 18.84
CA PHE A 469 -11.81 -3.10 18.43
C PHE A 469 -11.76 -4.62 18.31
N SER A 470 -10.58 -5.24 18.16
CA SER A 470 -10.44 -6.71 18.04
C SER A 470 -10.98 -7.46 19.26
N GLY A 471 -10.73 -6.95 20.47
CA GLY A 471 -11.26 -7.56 21.69
C GLY A 471 -12.78 -7.52 21.76
N LEU A 472 -13.40 -6.43 21.29
CA LEU A 472 -14.86 -6.31 21.22
C LEU A 472 -15.44 -7.26 20.17
N GLN A 473 -14.82 -7.33 18.98
CA GLN A 473 -15.20 -8.28 17.93
C GLN A 473 -15.19 -9.72 18.44
N HIS A 474 -14.14 -10.14 19.14
CA HIS A 474 -14.06 -11.49 19.71
C HIS A 474 -15.16 -11.80 20.72
N VAL A 475 -15.52 -10.83 21.58
CA VAL A 475 -16.62 -10.99 22.54
C VAL A 475 -17.96 -11.14 21.82
N ILE A 476 -18.20 -10.35 20.77
CA ILE A 476 -19.40 -10.45 19.95
C ILE A 476 -19.47 -11.79 19.23
N ASP A 477 -18.37 -12.23 18.59
CA ASP A 477 -18.33 -13.51 17.88
C ASP A 477 -18.64 -14.70 18.80
N LYS A 478 -18.11 -14.68 20.03
CA LYS A 478 -18.45 -15.69 21.05
C LYS A 478 -19.91 -15.67 21.44
N MET A 479 -20.50 -14.48 21.56
CA MET A 479 -21.93 -14.35 21.85
C MET A 479 -22.78 -14.89 20.70
N ILE A 480 -22.40 -14.60 19.44
CA ILE A 480 -23.06 -15.14 18.26
C ILE A 480 -22.99 -16.67 18.27
N MET A 481 -21.81 -17.27 18.49
CA MET A 481 -21.67 -18.73 18.59
C MET A 481 -22.57 -19.35 19.66
N GLN A 482 -22.66 -18.69 20.82
CA GLN A 482 -23.50 -19.15 21.91
C GLN A 482 -24.99 -19.10 21.53
N LYS A 483 -25.43 -18.03 20.86
CA LYS A 483 -26.81 -17.89 20.39
C LYS A 483 -27.18 -18.86 19.28
N GLU A 484 -26.25 -19.15 18.36
CA GLU A 484 -26.45 -20.18 17.34
C GLU A 484 -26.70 -21.55 17.98
N LYS A 485 -25.92 -21.90 19.01
CA LYS A 485 -26.11 -23.13 19.78
C LYS A 485 -27.44 -23.17 20.53
N GLU A 486 -27.87 -22.05 21.11
CA GLU A 486 -29.15 -21.94 21.83
C GLU A 486 -30.36 -22.06 20.90
N GLU A 487 -30.28 -21.46 19.70
CA GLU A 487 -31.33 -21.53 18.68
C GLU A 487 -31.27 -22.84 17.85
N GLY A 488 -30.20 -23.62 18.00
CA GLY A 488 -30.00 -24.86 17.25
C GLY A 488 -29.73 -24.65 15.76
N ILE A 489 -29.19 -23.48 15.39
CA ILE A 489 -28.90 -23.11 14.01
C ILE A 489 -27.42 -23.31 13.67
N GLU A 490 -27.14 -23.62 12.40
CA GLU A 490 -25.77 -23.76 11.90
C GLU A 490 -25.18 -22.39 11.51
N GLN A 491 -23.85 -22.30 11.56
CA GLN A 491 -23.14 -21.11 11.10
C GLN A 491 -23.51 -20.82 9.64
N GLY A 492 -23.86 -19.56 9.37
CA GLY A 492 -24.33 -19.15 8.06
C GLY A 492 -25.84 -19.00 7.97
N GLN A 493 -26.61 -19.30 9.02
CA GLN A 493 -28.01 -18.91 9.13
C GLN A 493 -28.12 -17.54 9.85
N VAL A 494 -29.25 -16.85 9.64
CA VAL A 494 -29.51 -15.55 10.26
C VAL A 494 -30.11 -15.79 11.64
N LEU A 495 -29.46 -15.27 12.68
CA LEU A 495 -29.94 -15.36 14.07
C LEU A 495 -31.20 -14.53 14.31
N SER A 496 -32.10 -15.03 15.16
CA SER A 496 -33.27 -14.25 15.60
C SER A 496 -32.88 -12.97 16.35
N SER A 497 -31.77 -13.04 17.11
CA SER A 497 -31.21 -11.93 17.89
C SER A 497 -30.24 -11.02 17.12
N ALA A 498 -30.14 -11.18 15.78
CA ALA A 498 -29.18 -10.43 14.97
C ALA A 498 -29.34 -8.90 15.08
N ALA A 499 -30.57 -8.40 15.16
CA ALA A 499 -30.83 -6.97 15.30
C ALA A 499 -30.36 -6.40 16.65
N ASP A 500 -30.61 -7.13 17.74
CA ASP A 500 -30.17 -6.76 19.09
C ASP A 500 -28.63 -6.78 19.19
N ILE A 501 -27.97 -7.78 18.61
CA ILE A 501 -26.50 -7.87 18.57
C ILE A 501 -25.93 -6.71 17.75
N ALA A 502 -26.50 -6.41 16.57
CA ALA A 502 -26.09 -5.29 15.73
C ALA A 502 -26.23 -3.95 16.46
N ALA A 503 -27.36 -3.73 17.16
CA ALA A 503 -27.62 -2.53 17.94
C ALA A 503 -26.64 -2.36 19.11
N ALA A 504 -26.38 -3.43 19.88
CA ALA A 504 -25.46 -3.40 21.00
C ALA A 504 -23.99 -3.21 20.53
N ALA A 505 -23.59 -3.86 19.43
CA ALA A 505 -22.26 -3.70 18.84
C ALA A 505 -22.03 -2.26 18.36
N GLN A 506 -22.97 -1.72 17.57
CA GLN A 506 -22.90 -0.33 17.08
C GLN A 506 -22.86 0.67 18.24
N HIS A 507 -23.69 0.47 19.26
CA HIS A 507 -23.71 1.34 20.43
C HIS A 507 -22.37 1.36 21.17
N THR A 508 -21.75 0.19 21.33
CA THR A 508 -20.48 0.03 22.03
C THR A 508 -19.33 0.69 21.27
N VAL A 509 -19.30 0.51 19.94
CA VAL A 509 -18.34 1.19 19.04
C VAL A 509 -18.50 2.71 19.13
N ALA A 510 -19.74 3.22 19.04
CA ALA A 510 -20.03 4.64 19.13
C ALA A 510 -19.60 5.23 20.49
N CYS A 511 -19.88 4.55 21.60
CA CYS A 511 -19.46 4.98 22.93
C CYS A 511 -17.94 5.04 23.08
N HIS A 512 -17.23 4.05 22.55
CA HIS A 512 -15.76 4.02 22.57
C HIS A 512 -15.17 5.19 21.78
N ILE A 513 -15.64 5.40 20.55
CA ILE A 513 -15.20 6.48 19.67
C ILE A 513 -15.47 7.84 20.32
N ALA A 514 -16.68 8.05 20.84
CA ALA A 514 -17.08 9.29 21.49
C ALA A 514 -16.23 9.59 22.74
N LYS A 515 -15.93 8.59 23.58
CA LYS A 515 -15.10 8.77 24.78
C LYS A 515 -13.66 9.18 24.45
N ARG A 516 -13.07 8.62 23.41
CA ARG A 516 -11.71 8.99 22.95
C ARG A 516 -11.70 10.40 22.35
N THR A 517 -12.71 10.70 21.53
CA THR A 517 -12.87 12.01 20.91
C THR A 517 -13.08 13.13 21.92
N HIS A 518 -13.92 12.89 22.93
CA HIS A 518 -14.13 13.85 24.02
C HIS A 518 -12.81 14.14 24.75
N ARG A 519 -12.00 13.12 25.05
CA ARG A 519 -10.70 13.33 25.70
C ARG A 519 -9.75 14.17 24.85
N ALA A 520 -9.70 13.92 23.56
CA ALA A 520 -8.85 14.69 22.66
C ALA A 520 -9.24 16.17 22.61
N LEU A 521 -10.54 16.47 22.55
CA LEU A 521 -11.05 17.84 22.64
C LEU A 521 -10.62 18.52 23.94
N LEU A 522 -10.78 17.84 25.08
CA LEU A 522 -10.34 18.36 26.38
C LEU A 522 -8.82 18.58 26.44
N PHE A 523 -8.04 17.64 25.91
CA PHE A 523 -6.58 17.75 25.82
C PHE A 523 -6.15 18.98 25.04
N CYS A 524 -6.70 19.15 23.83
CA CYS A 524 -6.34 20.28 22.97
C CYS A 524 -6.76 21.62 23.58
N LYS A 525 -7.91 21.70 24.26
CA LYS A 525 -8.33 22.91 24.99
C LYS A 525 -7.42 23.20 26.17
N GLN A 526 -7.03 22.19 26.95
CA GLN A 526 -6.14 22.34 28.10
C GLN A 526 -4.73 22.79 27.68
N ARG A 527 -4.24 22.31 26.53
CA ARG A 527 -2.93 22.70 25.96
C ARG A 527 -2.95 24.04 25.22
N GLY A 528 -4.11 24.68 25.07
CA GLY A 528 -4.25 25.92 24.31
C GLY A 528 -4.10 25.75 22.79
N PHE A 529 -4.17 24.51 22.28
CA PHE A 529 -4.12 24.23 20.83
C PHE A 529 -5.41 24.61 20.11
N LEU A 530 -6.54 24.51 20.80
CA LEU A 530 -7.85 24.87 20.27
C LEU A 530 -8.44 26.01 21.09
N ARG A 531 -9.22 26.87 20.42
CA ARG A 531 -9.96 27.96 21.07
C ARG A 531 -10.99 27.39 22.04
N GLN A 532 -11.31 28.14 23.10
CA GLN A 532 -12.33 27.70 24.07
C GLN A 532 -13.71 27.58 23.42
N SER A 533 -14.03 28.46 22.47
CA SER A 533 -15.27 28.47 21.67
C SER A 533 -14.97 28.32 20.17
N ASN A 534 -15.98 27.91 19.39
CA ASN A 534 -15.91 27.75 17.93
C ASN A 534 -14.85 26.76 17.45
N THR A 535 -14.53 25.76 18.27
CA THR A 535 -13.68 24.63 17.85
C THR A 535 -14.46 23.76 16.86
N VAL A 536 -13.81 23.38 15.77
CA VAL A 536 -14.38 22.46 14.78
C VAL A 536 -13.80 21.05 15.02
N LEU A 537 -14.69 20.08 15.15
CA LEU A 537 -14.39 18.66 15.02
C LEU A 537 -14.84 18.20 13.63
N VAL A 538 -13.89 17.76 12.83
CA VAL A 538 -14.11 17.17 11.51
C VAL A 538 -14.14 15.66 11.64
N VAL A 539 -15.13 15.00 11.03
CA VAL A 539 -15.20 13.53 11.00
C VAL A 539 -15.33 13.07 9.56
N SER A 540 -14.37 12.25 9.11
CA SER A 540 -14.27 11.78 7.72
C SER A 540 -13.92 10.29 7.67
N GLY A 541 -14.03 9.68 6.49
CA GLY A 541 -13.91 8.23 6.27
C GLY A 541 -15.26 7.52 6.16
N GLY A 542 -15.29 6.31 5.59
CA GLY A 542 -16.54 5.57 5.33
C GLY A 542 -17.43 5.32 6.55
N VAL A 543 -16.83 5.07 7.73
CA VAL A 543 -17.58 4.87 8.99
C VAL A 543 -18.18 6.19 9.49
N ALA A 544 -17.61 7.33 9.08
CA ALA A 544 -18.21 8.62 9.37
C ALA A 544 -19.59 8.77 8.75
N SER A 545 -19.99 7.99 7.73
CA SER A 545 -21.35 8.01 7.16
C SER A 545 -22.41 7.37 8.06
N ASN A 546 -22.00 6.67 9.13
CA ASN A 546 -22.92 6.08 10.09
C ASN A 546 -23.60 7.15 10.97
N LEU A 547 -24.91 7.28 10.84
CA LEU A 547 -25.70 8.32 11.52
C LEU A 547 -25.76 8.10 13.03
N TYR A 548 -25.74 6.86 13.50
CA TYR A 548 -25.71 6.56 14.93
C TYR A 548 -24.41 7.05 15.58
N ILE A 549 -23.26 6.80 14.94
CA ILE A 549 -21.95 7.29 15.39
C ILE A 549 -21.89 8.83 15.28
N ARG A 550 -22.43 9.44 14.22
CA ARG A 550 -22.55 10.91 14.12
C ARG A 550 -23.33 11.49 15.30
N LYS A 551 -24.51 10.96 15.61
CA LYS A 551 -25.31 11.39 16.78
C LYS A 551 -24.55 11.26 18.10
N ALA A 552 -23.79 10.18 18.28
CA ALA A 552 -22.94 10.02 19.47
C ALA A 552 -21.87 11.13 19.57
N LEU A 553 -21.29 11.53 18.44
CA LEU A 553 -20.32 12.62 18.37
C LEU A 553 -20.96 13.99 18.53
N GLU A 554 -22.19 14.20 18.06
CA GLU A 554 -22.98 15.43 18.30
C GLU A 554 -23.22 15.67 19.79
N ILE A 555 -23.46 14.62 20.57
CA ILE A 555 -23.56 14.71 22.04
C ILE A 555 -22.22 15.20 22.63
N VAL A 556 -21.09 14.69 22.13
CA VAL A 556 -19.74 15.11 22.58
C VAL A 556 -19.46 16.56 22.20
N THR A 557 -19.73 16.96 20.96
CA THR A 557 -19.47 18.32 20.50
C THR A 557 -20.36 19.34 21.20
N SER A 558 -21.62 19.00 21.45
CA SER A 558 -22.54 19.81 22.25
C SER A 558 -22.01 20.02 23.68
N ALA A 559 -21.57 18.94 24.34
CA ALA A 559 -21.01 19.01 25.69
C ALA A 559 -19.68 19.79 25.76
N THR A 560 -18.97 19.92 24.65
CA THR A 560 -17.67 20.61 24.57
C THR A 560 -17.75 21.95 23.84
N GLN A 561 -18.94 22.45 23.49
CA GLN A 561 -19.11 23.70 22.72
C GLN A 561 -18.29 23.72 21.42
N CYS A 562 -18.28 22.59 20.71
CA CYS A 562 -17.63 22.42 19.42
C CYS A 562 -18.68 22.26 18.32
N THR A 563 -18.30 22.56 17.08
CA THR A 563 -19.10 22.28 15.89
C THR A 563 -18.63 20.97 15.29
N LEU A 564 -19.56 20.04 15.05
CA LEU A 564 -19.30 18.83 14.29
C LEU A 564 -19.48 19.13 12.81
N LEU A 565 -18.46 18.87 12.00
CA LEU A 565 -18.55 18.93 10.54
C LEU A 565 -18.15 17.59 9.93
N CYS A 566 -18.93 17.11 8.98
CA CYS A 566 -18.62 15.90 8.22
C CYS A 566 -18.70 16.26 6.73
N PRO A 567 -17.75 15.82 5.89
CA PRO A 567 -17.92 15.94 4.45
C PRO A 567 -19.21 15.24 3.99
N PRO A 568 -19.76 15.62 2.82
CA PRO A 568 -20.82 14.87 2.18
C PRO A 568 -20.42 13.40 2.03
N PRO A 569 -21.34 12.42 2.19
CA PRO A 569 -20.99 10.99 2.15
C PRO A 569 -20.19 10.56 0.92
N ARG A 570 -20.48 11.14 -0.26
CA ARG A 570 -19.74 10.97 -1.52
C ARG A 570 -18.24 11.22 -1.39
N LEU A 571 -17.85 12.16 -0.53
CA LEU A 571 -16.48 12.61 -0.33
C LEU A 571 -15.81 11.98 0.90
N CYS A 572 -16.54 11.14 1.66
CA CYS A 572 -16.00 10.42 2.82
C CYS A 572 -15.31 9.10 2.45
N THR A 573 -15.65 8.50 1.30
CA THR A 573 -14.96 7.33 0.74
C THR A 573 -13.80 7.77 -0.15
N ASP A 574 -12.96 6.83 -0.59
CA ASP A 574 -11.78 7.16 -1.39
C ASP A 574 -12.20 7.69 -2.77
N ASN A 575 -11.64 8.83 -3.18
CA ASN A 575 -12.02 9.50 -4.42
C ASN A 575 -10.88 10.40 -4.95
N GLY A 576 -10.93 10.73 -6.24
CA GLY A 576 -9.92 11.62 -6.86
C GLY A 576 -10.05 13.07 -6.41
N VAL A 577 -11.24 13.51 -5.99
CA VAL A 577 -11.52 14.90 -5.58
C VAL A 577 -10.73 15.29 -4.35
N MET A 578 -10.64 14.43 -3.33
CA MET A 578 -9.86 14.71 -2.12
C MET A 578 -8.36 14.85 -2.43
N ILE A 579 -7.85 14.07 -3.39
CA ILE A 579 -6.45 14.12 -3.80
C ILE A 579 -6.15 15.40 -4.59
N ALA A 580 -7.03 15.74 -5.54
CA ALA A 580 -6.94 16.98 -6.29
C ALA A 580 -7.01 18.19 -5.35
N TRP A 581 -7.97 18.18 -4.41
CA TRP A 581 -8.13 19.25 -3.43
C TRP A 581 -6.93 19.39 -2.49
N ASN A 582 -6.36 18.30 -1.99
CA ASN A 582 -5.13 18.39 -1.21
C ASN A 582 -3.95 18.93 -2.05
N GLY A 583 -3.90 18.56 -3.33
CA GLY A 583 -2.97 19.16 -4.28
C GLY A 583 -3.17 20.68 -4.45
N VAL A 584 -4.42 21.14 -4.55
CA VAL A 584 -4.76 22.59 -4.59
C VAL A 584 -4.30 23.29 -3.30
N GLU A 585 -4.60 22.73 -2.12
CA GLU A 585 -4.17 23.30 -0.84
C GLU A 585 -2.63 23.36 -0.74
N ARG A 586 -1.93 22.34 -1.22
CA ARG A 586 -0.46 22.31 -1.30
C ARG A 586 0.10 23.34 -2.27
N LEU A 587 -0.52 23.51 -3.45
CA LEU A 587 -0.16 24.57 -4.40
C LEU A 587 -0.34 25.98 -3.81
N ARG A 588 -1.43 26.22 -3.08
CA ARG A 588 -1.67 27.51 -2.40
C ARG A 588 -0.60 27.79 -1.35
N ALA A 589 -0.20 26.76 -0.59
CA ALA A 589 0.82 26.88 0.44
C ALA A 589 2.26 26.87 -0.09
N GLY A 590 2.47 26.53 -1.37
CA GLY A 590 3.82 26.36 -1.95
C GLY A 590 4.57 25.14 -1.40
N LEU A 591 3.86 24.08 -0.99
CA LEU A 591 4.43 22.94 -0.27
C LEU A 591 4.44 21.66 -1.13
N GLY A 592 5.58 20.98 -1.18
CA GLY A 592 5.69 19.65 -1.80
C GLY A 592 5.44 19.63 -3.31
N ILE A 593 5.75 20.72 -4.00
CA ILE A 593 5.64 20.83 -5.46
C ILE A 593 6.97 20.38 -6.07
N LEU A 594 6.96 19.27 -6.80
CA LEU A 594 8.16 18.67 -7.36
C LEU A 594 8.23 18.91 -8.87
N HIS A 595 9.32 19.53 -9.32
CA HIS A 595 9.62 19.73 -10.75
C HIS A 595 10.54 18.66 -11.32
N ASN A 596 11.25 17.94 -10.46
CA ASN A 596 12.00 16.72 -10.80
C ASN A 596 11.38 15.55 -10.02
N THR A 597 11.05 14.48 -10.72
CA THR A 597 10.43 13.27 -10.15
C THR A 597 11.40 12.11 -9.97
N GLU A 598 12.68 12.33 -10.25
CA GLU A 598 13.72 11.33 -10.04
C GLU A 598 13.76 10.89 -8.57
N GLY A 599 13.83 9.58 -8.36
CA GLY A 599 13.93 9.01 -7.01
C GLY A 599 12.63 8.98 -6.20
N ILE A 600 11.49 9.46 -6.70
CA ILE A 600 10.21 9.35 -5.99
C ILE A 600 9.85 7.87 -5.80
N ARG A 601 9.38 7.53 -4.59
CA ARG A 601 8.91 6.21 -4.19
C ARG A 601 7.59 6.34 -3.44
N TYR A 602 6.77 5.31 -3.52
CA TYR A 602 5.59 5.20 -2.66
C TYR A 602 5.97 4.63 -1.29
N GLU A 603 5.21 5.01 -0.25
CA GLU A 603 5.42 4.56 1.12
C GLU A 603 4.16 3.85 1.62
N PRO A 604 4.09 2.50 1.58
CA PRO A 604 2.88 1.75 1.96
C PRO A 604 2.45 2.01 3.41
N LYS A 605 3.43 2.26 4.28
CA LYS A 605 3.23 2.63 5.68
C LYS A 605 3.85 4.00 5.91
N CYS A 606 3.00 4.99 6.15
CA CYS A 606 3.43 6.33 6.50
C CYS A 606 2.48 6.84 7.60
N PRO A 607 2.99 7.15 8.81
CA PRO A 607 2.16 7.71 9.87
C PRO A 607 1.75 9.15 9.52
N LEU A 608 0.54 9.54 9.94
CA LEU A 608 0.06 10.91 9.80
C LEU A 608 0.69 11.82 10.87
N GLY A 609 1.53 12.76 10.45
CA GLY A 609 2.06 13.81 11.32
C GLY A 609 2.98 13.31 12.44
N VAL A 610 3.22 14.19 13.42
CA VAL A 610 4.04 13.89 14.60
C VAL A 610 3.16 13.21 15.66
N ASP A 611 3.59 12.04 16.15
CA ASP A 611 2.86 11.27 17.17
C ASP A 611 3.11 11.83 18.57
N ILE A 612 2.09 12.46 19.15
CA ILE A 612 2.09 12.98 20.53
C ILE A 612 1.11 12.21 21.44
N SER A 613 0.66 11.02 21.02
CA SER A 613 -0.29 10.19 21.78
C SER A 613 0.20 9.87 23.20
N LYS A 614 1.52 9.77 23.38
CA LYS A 614 2.14 9.60 24.70
C LYS A 614 1.86 10.77 25.63
N GLU A 615 2.02 12.01 25.16
CA GLU A 615 1.74 13.22 25.94
C GLU A 615 0.26 13.30 26.33
N VAL A 616 -0.64 12.85 25.46
CA VAL A 616 -2.07 12.75 25.74
C VAL A 616 -2.34 11.77 26.89
N GLY A 617 -1.65 10.61 26.88
CA GLY A 617 -1.73 9.63 27.95
C GLY A 617 -1.18 10.15 29.28
N GLU A 618 -0.05 10.86 29.25
CA GLU A 618 0.61 11.47 30.42
C GLU A 618 -0.23 12.58 31.06
N ALA A 619 -0.98 13.36 30.26
CA ALA A 619 -1.91 14.36 30.76
C ALA A 619 -3.06 13.75 31.60
N ALA A 620 -3.31 12.44 31.47
CA ALA A 620 -4.19 11.66 32.33
C ALA A 620 -5.62 12.25 32.48
N ILE A 621 -6.13 12.87 31.41
CA ILE A 621 -7.40 13.61 31.42
C ILE A 621 -8.58 12.66 31.65
N LYS A 622 -9.35 12.97 32.69
CA LYS A 622 -10.61 12.28 33.01
C LYS A 622 -11.74 12.90 32.19
N VAL A 623 -12.47 12.05 31.48
CA VAL A 623 -13.61 12.47 30.66
C VAL A 623 -14.89 12.45 31.50
N PRO A 624 -15.68 13.54 31.54
CA PRO A 624 -16.99 13.54 32.16
C PRO A 624 -17.91 12.46 31.56
N ARG A 625 -18.75 11.84 32.39
CA ARG A 625 -19.73 10.85 31.90
C ARG A 625 -20.81 11.57 31.09
N LEU A 626 -20.93 11.22 29.81
CA LEU A 626 -22.03 11.66 28.96
C LEU A 626 -23.05 10.52 28.84
N LYS A 627 -24.33 10.85 29.02
CA LYS A 627 -25.42 9.88 28.78
C LYS A 627 -25.68 9.79 27.27
N MET A 628 -25.32 8.67 26.67
CA MET A 628 -25.61 8.39 25.26
C MET A 628 -27.07 7.98 25.08
N LYS A 629 -27.96 8.98 25.02
CA LYS A 629 -29.36 8.83 24.62
C LYS A 629 -29.47 9.20 23.15
N ILE A 630 -29.28 8.21 22.27
CA ILE A 630 -29.26 8.33 20.81
C ILE A 630 -30.56 7.79 20.22
#